data_AF-F2UEM0-F1
#
_entry.id   AF-F2UEM0-F1
#
_cell.length_a   1.000
_cell.length_b   1.000
_cell.length_c   1.000
_cell.angle_alpha   90.00
_cell.angle_beta   90.00
_cell.angle_gamma   90.00
#
_symmetry.space_group_name_H-M   'P 1'
#
loop_
_entity.id
_entity.type
_entity.pdbx_description
1 polymer ?
#
loop_
_entity_poly.entity_id
_entity_poly.type
_entity_poly.pdbx_seq_one_letter_code
_entity_poly.pdbx_strand_id
1 'polypeptide(L)'
;MPIAGPSRVHMQSHLYRPSFCKSRAQETGADDDELEGLPDLSVAFRLHLECGRLINLHDWLMAFASVVDPESEESQPSKQNQARFARAVAELQFLGFVKGTRRKADHVERLTWWRA
;
A
#
# COMPACT_ATOMS: atom_id res chain seq x y z
N MET A 1 6.59 -26.19 49.73
CA MET A 1 7.29 -25.16 48.92
C MET A 1 6.85 -25.32 47.47
N PRO A 2 5.98 -24.47 46.91
CA PRO A 2 5.62 -24.52 45.50
C PRO A 2 6.43 -23.50 44.69
N ILE A 3 6.98 -23.96 43.56
CA ILE A 3 7.75 -23.16 42.61
C ILE A 3 6.72 -22.39 41.76
N ALA A 4 6.52 -21.10 42.07
CA ALA A 4 5.61 -20.25 41.31
C ALA A 4 6.24 -19.92 39.95
N GLY A 5 5.64 -20.41 38.87
CA GLY A 5 6.03 -20.06 37.50
C GLY A 5 5.84 -18.55 37.22
N PRO A 6 6.60 -17.96 36.29
CA PRO A 6 6.61 -16.52 36.08
C PRO A 6 5.25 -15.98 35.66
N SER A 7 4.80 -14.92 36.35
CA SER A 7 3.56 -14.21 36.07
C SER A 7 3.52 -13.68 34.64
N ARG A 8 2.31 -13.66 34.03
CA ARG A 8 2.02 -13.23 32.66
C ARG A 8 2.65 -11.89 32.25
N VAL A 9 2.94 -11.02 33.21
CA VAL A 9 3.62 -9.74 33.01
C VAL A 9 5.04 -9.92 32.45
N HIS A 10 5.71 -11.01 32.77
CA HIS A 10 7.07 -11.33 32.31
C HIS A 10 7.10 -11.81 30.85
N MET A 11 5.97 -12.27 30.29
CA MET A 11 5.87 -12.56 28.85
C MET A 11 5.68 -11.28 28.02
N GLN A 12 5.07 -10.23 28.60
CA GLN A 12 4.81 -8.98 27.88
C GLN A 12 6.06 -8.13 27.66
N SER A 13 7.11 -8.26 28.48
CA SER A 13 8.36 -7.50 28.30
C SER A 13 9.18 -7.94 27.09
N HIS A 14 9.00 -9.18 26.61
CA HIS A 14 9.74 -9.69 25.44
C HIS A 14 9.04 -9.42 24.11
N LEU A 15 7.74 -9.13 24.13
CA LEU A 15 6.97 -8.78 22.93
C LEU A 15 7.11 -7.30 22.52
N TYR A 16 7.64 -6.44 23.40
CA TYR A 16 7.94 -5.05 23.08
C TYR A 16 9.34 -4.83 22.46
N ARG A 17 10.10 -5.90 22.18
CA ARG A 17 11.41 -5.82 21.52
C ARG A 17 11.40 -6.47 20.13
N PRO A 18 10.90 -5.78 19.09
CA PRO A 18 11.10 -6.21 17.72
C PRO A 18 12.47 -5.71 17.23
N SER A 19 13.56 -6.27 17.75
CA SER A 19 14.90 -6.04 17.21
C SER A 19 15.31 -7.07 16.14
N PHE A 20 14.34 -7.74 15.51
CA PHE A 20 14.61 -8.82 14.55
C PHE A 20 14.14 -8.55 13.11
N CYS A 21 13.65 -7.36 12.77
CA CYS A 21 13.36 -7.00 11.39
C CYS A 21 14.08 -5.72 10.98
N LYS A 22 15.41 -5.74 11.03
CA LYS A 22 16.21 -4.88 10.13
C LYS A 22 16.43 -5.62 8.81
N SER A 23 15.46 -5.48 7.90
CA SER A 23 15.79 -5.31 6.49
C SER A 23 14.96 -4.15 5.95
N ARG A 24 15.49 -2.96 6.25
CA ARG A 24 15.34 -1.69 5.51
C ARG A 24 13.91 -1.28 5.14
N ALA A 25 13.14 -0.89 6.14
CA ALA A 25 12.04 0.06 5.98
C ALA A 25 12.48 1.36 6.66
N GLN A 26 13.01 2.30 5.87
CA GLN A 26 13.27 3.66 6.31
C GLN A 26 11.91 4.36 6.40
N GLU A 27 11.49 4.60 7.64
CA GLU A 27 10.98 5.85 8.19
C GLU A 27 10.04 6.69 7.31
N THR A 28 8.83 6.88 7.82
CA THR A 28 7.86 7.89 7.38
C THR A 28 8.46 9.30 7.48
N GLY A 29 8.95 9.81 6.35
CA GLY A 29 9.22 11.22 6.08
C GLY A 29 8.46 11.61 4.81
N ALA A 30 7.71 12.70 4.89
CA ALA A 30 6.95 13.25 3.79
C ALA A 30 7.88 14.09 2.93
N ASP A 31 8.48 13.48 1.90
CA ASP A 31 9.20 14.19 0.85
C ASP A 31 8.93 13.46 -0.48
N ASP A 32 8.44 14.22 -1.46
CA ASP A 32 7.90 13.79 -2.75
C ASP A 32 8.93 13.19 -3.73
N ASP A 33 10.18 13.01 -3.29
CA ASP A 33 11.34 12.61 -4.12
C ASP A 33 11.74 11.13 -3.94
N GLU A 34 11.21 10.42 -2.92
CA GLU A 34 11.55 9.02 -2.63
C GLU A 34 10.50 8.05 -3.19
N LEU A 35 10.34 8.06 -4.52
CA LEU A 35 9.52 7.08 -5.26
C LEU A 35 10.38 6.12 -6.10
N GLU A 36 11.66 6.44 -6.32
CA GLU A 36 12.63 5.56 -6.96
C GLU A 36 13.08 4.44 -5.99
N GLY A 37 12.31 3.35 -5.93
CA GLY A 37 12.68 2.13 -5.20
C GLY A 37 11.70 1.70 -4.09
N LEU A 38 10.61 2.43 -3.88
CA LEU A 38 9.50 1.94 -3.07
C LEU A 38 8.79 0.78 -3.80
N PRO A 39 8.27 -0.22 -3.07
CA PRO A 39 7.51 -1.29 -3.70
C PRO A 39 6.28 -0.70 -4.40
N ASP A 40 5.90 -1.25 -5.55
CA ASP A 40 4.72 -0.85 -6.36
C ASP A 40 3.46 -0.61 -5.51
N LEU A 41 3.31 -1.40 -4.44
CA LEU A 41 2.22 -1.27 -3.47
C LEU A 41 2.17 0.10 -2.77
N SER A 42 3.32 0.64 -2.36
CA SER A 42 3.39 1.93 -1.67
C SER A 42 3.01 3.09 -2.60
N VAL A 43 3.37 3.01 -3.89
CA VAL A 43 3.00 4.02 -4.89
C VAL A 43 1.49 4.00 -5.12
N ALA A 44 0.92 2.82 -5.37
CA ALA A 44 -0.53 2.65 -5.52
C ALA A 44 -1.27 3.10 -4.25
N PHE A 45 -0.70 2.83 -3.06
CA PHE A 45 -1.24 3.26 -1.78
C PHE A 45 -1.12 4.77 -1.54
N ARG A 46 -0.13 5.49 -2.08
CA ARG A 46 -0.15 6.96 -1.97
C ARG A 46 -1.24 7.55 -2.87
N LEU A 47 -1.28 7.12 -4.13
CA LEU A 47 -2.23 7.61 -5.14
C LEU A 47 -3.70 7.38 -4.73
N HIS A 48 -4.04 6.24 -4.11
CA HIS A 48 -5.43 6.00 -3.68
C HIS A 48 -5.89 6.89 -2.50
N LEU A 49 -4.95 7.50 -1.74
CA LEU A 49 -5.29 8.42 -0.65
C LEU A 49 -5.68 9.80 -1.17
N GLU A 50 -5.05 10.24 -2.25
CA GLU A 50 -5.36 11.49 -2.96
C GLU A 50 -6.69 11.42 -3.71
N CYS A 51 -7.09 10.20 -4.11
CA CYS A 51 -8.36 9.97 -4.78
C CYS A 51 -9.57 10.02 -3.84
N GLY A 52 -10.75 10.32 -4.41
CA GLY A 52 -12.03 10.30 -3.70
C GLY A 52 -12.53 8.89 -3.35
N ARG A 53 -13.78 8.81 -2.90
CA ARG A 53 -14.42 7.53 -2.52
C ARG A 53 -14.51 6.53 -3.69
N LEU A 54 -14.67 7.02 -4.91
CA LEU A 54 -14.78 6.21 -6.12
C LEU A 54 -13.63 6.57 -7.06
N ILE A 55 -12.78 5.61 -7.37
CA ILE A 55 -11.54 5.79 -8.12
C ILE A 55 -11.71 5.14 -9.49
N ASN A 56 -11.36 5.88 -10.55
CA ASN A 56 -11.31 5.33 -11.90
C ASN A 56 -10.01 4.54 -12.08
N LEU A 57 -10.11 3.27 -12.50
CA LEU A 57 -8.94 2.40 -12.68
C LEU A 57 -8.00 2.91 -13.76
N HIS A 58 -8.54 3.51 -14.82
CA HIS A 58 -7.71 4.03 -15.92
C HIS A 58 -6.85 5.21 -15.47
N ASP A 59 -7.46 6.21 -14.84
CA ASP A 59 -6.76 7.40 -14.39
C ASP A 59 -5.73 7.05 -13.30
N TRP A 60 -6.07 6.08 -12.44
CA TRP A 60 -5.16 5.58 -11.42
C TRP A 60 -3.96 4.83 -12.03
N LEU A 61 -4.18 4.02 -13.06
CA LEU A 61 -3.11 3.34 -13.81
C LEU A 61 -2.19 4.36 -14.50
N MET A 62 -2.76 5.39 -15.12
CA MET A 62 -1.97 6.45 -15.77
C MET A 62 -1.09 7.19 -14.76
N ALA A 63 -1.67 7.58 -13.61
CA ALA A 63 -0.91 8.21 -12.53
C ALA A 63 0.16 7.29 -11.93
N PHE A 64 -0.11 5.98 -11.84
CA PHE A 64 0.88 5.00 -11.39
C PHE A 64 2.04 4.90 -12.38
N ALA A 65 1.74 4.84 -13.68
CA ALA A 65 2.77 4.74 -14.72
C ALA A 65 3.65 5.99 -14.78
N SER A 66 3.10 7.19 -14.61
CA SER A 66 3.89 8.43 -14.61
C SER A 66 4.86 8.53 -13.42
N VAL A 67 4.57 7.83 -12.32
CA VAL A 67 5.44 7.81 -11.14
C VAL A 67 6.49 6.71 -11.22
N VAL A 68 6.14 5.55 -11.79
CA VAL A 68 7.07 4.41 -11.90
C VAL A 68 8.05 4.56 -13.08
N ASP A 69 7.62 5.22 -14.15
CA ASP A 69 8.40 5.37 -15.38
C ASP A 69 8.20 6.78 -15.96
N PRO A 70 8.79 7.82 -15.33
CA PRO A 70 8.58 9.22 -15.71
C PRO A 70 9.22 9.58 -17.06
N GLU A 71 10.18 8.78 -17.54
CA GLU A 71 10.85 8.99 -18.84
C GLU A 71 10.06 8.39 -20.01
N SER A 72 9.00 7.64 -19.74
CA SER A 72 8.16 7.05 -20.78
C SER A 72 7.27 8.12 -21.43
N GLU A 73 7.61 8.54 -22.65
CA GLU A 73 6.76 9.42 -23.48
C GLU A 73 5.58 8.67 -24.14
N GLU A 74 5.40 7.39 -23.82
CA GLU A 74 4.30 6.60 -24.38
C GLU A 74 2.96 7.06 -23.82
N SER A 75 2.02 7.37 -24.71
CA SER A 75 0.65 7.73 -24.33
C SER A 75 -0.11 6.59 -23.62
N GLN A 76 0.42 5.37 -23.63
CA GLN A 76 -0.15 4.20 -22.97
C GLN A 76 0.89 3.50 -22.11
N PRO A 77 0.51 3.02 -20.90
CA PRO A 77 1.44 2.34 -20.02
C PRO A 77 1.85 0.98 -20.60
N SER A 78 3.14 0.68 -20.51
CA SER A 78 3.68 -0.61 -20.93
C SER A 78 2.95 -1.79 -20.28
N LYS A 79 2.93 -2.96 -20.94
CA LYS A 79 2.32 -4.18 -20.37
C LYS A 79 2.92 -4.56 -19.01
N GLN A 80 4.19 -4.22 -18.79
CA GLN A 80 4.86 -4.45 -17.52
C GLN A 80 4.29 -3.56 -16.41
N ASN A 81 4.08 -2.27 -16.69
CA ASN A 81 3.49 -1.32 -15.74
C ASN A 81 2.03 -1.69 -15.42
N GLN A 82 1.27 -2.16 -16.42
CA GLN A 82 -0.07 -2.71 -16.21
C GLN A 82 -0.07 -3.93 -15.27
N ALA A 83 0.87 -4.87 -15.45
CA ALA A 83 0.98 -6.06 -14.60
C ALA A 83 1.39 -5.71 -13.16
N ARG A 84 2.34 -4.78 -12.99
CA ARG A 84 2.76 -4.25 -11.68
C ARG A 84 1.59 -3.57 -10.95
N PHE A 85 0.86 -2.71 -11.67
CA PHE A 85 -0.34 -2.06 -11.15
C PHE A 85 -1.40 -3.08 -10.73
N ALA A 86 -1.74 -4.05 -11.59
CA ALA A 86 -2.74 -5.07 -11.28
C ALA A 86 -2.38 -5.87 -10.03
N ARG A 87 -1.09 -6.20 -9.84
CA ARG A 87 -0.60 -6.84 -8.63
C ARG A 87 -0.79 -5.95 -7.39
N ALA A 88 -0.37 -4.69 -7.45
CA ALA A 88 -0.53 -3.75 -6.35
C ALA A 88 -2.01 -3.55 -5.96
N VAL A 89 -2.91 -3.44 -6.94
CA VAL A 89 -4.36 -3.33 -6.71
C VAL A 89 -4.91 -4.60 -6.05
N ALA A 90 -4.48 -5.79 -6.48
CA ALA A 90 -4.91 -7.05 -5.87
C ALA A 90 -4.45 -7.15 -4.40
N GLU A 91 -3.24 -6.69 -4.09
CA GLU A 91 -2.72 -6.61 -2.72
C GLU A 91 -3.53 -5.60 -1.88
N LEU A 92 -3.84 -4.41 -2.42
CA LEU A 92 -4.71 -3.42 -1.75
C LEU A 92 -6.14 -3.94 -1.51
N GLN A 93 -6.66 -4.72 -2.43
CA GLN A 93 -7.96 -5.37 -2.29
C GLN A 93 -7.92 -6.45 -1.21
N PHE A 94 -6.85 -7.25 -1.17
CA PHE A 94 -6.64 -8.27 -0.15
C PHE A 94 -6.54 -7.67 1.26
N LEU A 95 -5.85 -6.54 1.40
CA LEU A 95 -5.74 -5.79 2.66
C LEU A 95 -7.04 -5.07 3.06
N GLY A 96 -8.02 -5.01 2.16
CA GLY A 96 -9.33 -4.40 2.42
C GLY A 96 -9.35 -2.88 2.29
N PHE A 97 -8.37 -2.27 1.62
CA PHE A 97 -8.36 -0.81 1.37
C PHE A 97 -9.21 -0.41 0.18
N VAL A 98 -9.41 -1.32 -0.78
CA VAL A 98 -10.12 -1.07 -2.03
C VAL A 98 -11.07 -2.23 -2.33
N LYS A 99 -12.23 -1.95 -2.93
CA LYS A 99 -13.19 -2.96 -3.37
C LYS A 99 -13.73 -2.63 -4.76
N GLY A 100 -13.83 -3.65 -5.63
CA GLY A 100 -14.51 -3.48 -6.90
C GLY A 100 -15.98 -3.08 -6.71
N THR A 101 -16.44 -2.06 -7.43
CA THR A 101 -17.85 -1.67 -7.42
C THR A 101 -18.62 -2.30 -8.57
N ARG A 102 -19.91 -2.60 -8.36
CA ARG A 102 -20.83 -3.03 -9.44
C ARG A 102 -21.56 -1.86 -10.08
N ARG A 103 -21.38 -0.63 -9.56
CA ARG A 103 -22.07 0.56 -10.05
C ARG A 103 -21.48 1.09 -11.35
N LYS A 104 -20.17 0.94 -11.55
CA LYS A 104 -19.46 1.37 -12.76
C LYS A 104 -18.30 0.41 -13.01
N ALA A 105 -18.24 -0.18 -14.20
CA ALA A 105 -17.39 -1.34 -14.52
C ALA A 105 -15.88 -1.08 -14.33
N ASP A 106 -15.45 0.16 -14.53
CA ASP A 106 -14.03 0.55 -14.48
C ASP A 106 -13.66 1.28 -13.18
N HIS A 107 -14.49 1.19 -12.14
CA HIS A 107 -14.28 1.93 -10.90
C HIS A 107 -14.10 1.00 -9.71
N VAL A 108 -13.32 1.48 -8.75
CA VAL A 108 -13.13 0.84 -7.45
C VAL A 108 -13.54 1.80 -6.34
N GLU A 109 -14.14 1.26 -5.28
CA GLU A 109 -14.53 2.01 -4.11
C GLU A 109 -13.44 1.89 -3.03
N ARG A 110 -13.05 3.03 -2.49
CA ARG A 110 -12.10 3.11 -1.37
C ARG A 110 -12.82 2.78 -0.06
N LEU A 111 -12.22 1.89 0.73
CA LEU A 111 -12.78 1.37 1.96
C LEU A 111 -12.14 1.95 3.24
N THR A 112 -11.24 2.94 3.14
CA THR A 112 -10.59 3.53 4.33
C THR A 112 -11.60 4.21 5.26
N TRP A 113 -11.72 3.63 6.44
CA TRP A 113 -12.70 3.95 7.49
C TRP A 113 -12.28 5.07 8.45
N TRP A 114 -11.09 5.67 8.31
CA TRP A 114 -10.48 6.46 9.39
C TRP A 114 -10.77 7.97 9.40
N ARG A 115 -11.64 8.47 8.51
CA ARG A 115 -12.21 9.82 8.62
C ARG A 115 -13.74 9.74 8.57
N ALA A 116 -14.34 9.48 9.73
CA ALA A 116 -15.71 9.84 10.06
C ALA A 116 -15.66 10.88 11.19
#